data_AF-A0A497YBQ9-F1
#
_entry.id   AF-A0A497YBQ9-F1
#
_cell.length_a   1.000
_cell.length_b   1.000
_cell.length_c   1.000
_cell.angle_alpha   90.00
_cell.angle_beta   90.00
_cell.angle_gamma   90.00
#
_symmetry.space_group_name_H-M   'P 1'
#
loop_
_entity.id
_entity.type
_entity.pdbx_description
1 polymer ?
#
loop_
_entity_poly.entity_id
_entity_poly.type
_entity_poly.pdbx_seq_one_letter_code
_entity_poly.pdbx_strand_id
1 'polypeptide(L)' 'MNYILRSEKGTVVMDKDKERVFSSKREALTFLLMLSSSTDEQWSIIHLKDEES' A
#
# COMPACT_ATOMS: atom_id res chain seq x y z
N MET A 1 -2.43 -12.44 5.50
CA MET A 1 -3.14 -11.41 4.71
C MET A 1 -2.31 -10.16 4.65
N ASN A 2 -1.79 -9.85 3.47
CA ASN A 2 -0.81 -8.81 3.25
C ASN A 2 -1.41 -7.75 2.31
N TYR A 3 -1.10 -6.48 2.55
CA TYR A 3 -1.60 -5.37 1.73
C TYR A 3 -0.43 -4.49 1.28
N ILE A 4 -0.56 -3.88 0.11
CA ILE A 4 0.35 -2.83 -0.36
C ILE A 4 -0.45 -1.61 -0.79
N LEU A 5 0.21 -0.46 -0.87
CA LEU A 5 -0.32 0.74 -1.48
C LEU A 5 0.34 0.95 -2.83
N ARG A 6 -0.47 1.10 -3.88
CA ARG A 6 -0.01 1.36 -5.24
C ARG A 6 -0.73 2.58 -5.82
N SER A 7 0.02 3.49 -6.44
CA SER A 7 -0.54 4.62 -7.16
C SER A 7 -1.08 4.20 -8.53
N GLU A 8 -1.92 5.03 -9.14
CA GLU A 8 -2.41 4.83 -10.51
C GLU A 8 -1.28 4.69 -11.55
N LYS A 9 -0.10 5.27 -11.27
CA LYS A 9 1.10 5.20 -12.12
C LYS A 9 1.94 3.95 -11.87
N GLY A 10 1.54 3.10 -10.92
CA GLY A 10 2.25 1.87 -10.57
C GLY A 10 3.30 2.02 -9.48
N THR A 11 3.49 3.21 -8.91
CA THR A 11 4.41 3.43 -7.78
C THR A 11 3.91 2.71 -6.55
N VAL A 12 4.80 2.03 -5.83
CA VAL A 12 4.49 1.36 -4.56
C VAL A 12 5.15 2.09 -3.40
N VAL A 13 4.51 2.05 -2.23
CA VAL A 13 5.16 2.55 -1.00
C VAL A 13 6.31 1.63 -0.64
N MET A 14 7.49 2.21 -0.40
CA MET A 14 8.70 1.48 -0.02
C MET A 14 8.98 1.64 1.48
N ASP A 15 9.53 0.59 2.10
CA ASP A 15 10.18 0.64 3.42
C ASP A 15 11.64 0.21 3.26
N LYS A 16 12.57 1.14 3.48
CA LYS A 16 13.99 1.00 3.13
C LYS A 16 14.15 0.67 1.64
N ASP A 17 14.49 -0.56 1.30
CA ASP A 17 14.76 -1.05 -0.05
C ASP A 17 13.75 -2.11 -0.53
N LYS A 18 12.62 -2.25 0.18
CA LYS A 18 11.59 -3.25 -0.15
C LYS A 18 10.23 -2.60 -0.20
N GLU A 19 9.31 -3.22 -0.91
CA GLU A 19 7.91 -2.81 -0.89
C GLU A 19 7.39 -2.89 0.55
N ARG A 20 6.74 -1.82 1.00
CA ARG A 20 6.12 -1.80 2.32
C ARG A 20 4.86 -2.66 2.27
N VAL A 21 4.91 -3.75 3.01
CA VAL A 21 3.77 -4.64 3.21
C VAL A 21 3.10 -4.31 4.54
N PHE A 22 1.79 -4.07 4.49
CA PHE A 22 0.95 -3.84 5.66
C PHE A 22 0.27 -5.15 6.06
N SER A 23 0.31 -5.47 7.35
CA SER A 23 -0.24 -6.74 7.88
C SER A 23 -1.75 -6.68 8.09
N SER A 24 -2.35 -5.49 7.96
CA SER A 24 -3.79 -5.32 8.11
C SER A 24 -4.35 -4.22 7.20
N LYS A 25 -5.61 -4.38 6.78
CA LYS A 25 -6.32 -3.36 6.00
C LYS A 25 -6.42 -2.03 6.75
N ARG A 26 -6.58 -2.07 8.08
CA ARG A 26 -6.66 -0.87 8.92
C ARG A 26 -5.37 -0.06 8.86
N GLU A 27 -4.23 -0.72 8.97
CA GLU A 27 -2.91 -0.06 8.87
C GLU A 27 -2.72 0.57 7.49
N ALA A 28 -3.03 -0.17 6.42
CA ALA A 28 -2.97 0.34 5.05
C ALA A 28 -3.89 1.56 4.83
N LEU A 29 -5.09 1.57 5.42
CA LEU A 29 -6.01 2.71 5.37
C LEU A 29 -5.49 3.93 6.13
N THR A 30 -4.96 3.74 7.33
CA THR A 30 -4.35 4.84 8.09
C THR A 30 -3.19 5.47 7.31
N PHE A 31 -2.37 4.64 6.66
CA PHE A 31 -1.28 5.13 5.83
C PHE A 31 -1.78 5.84 4.56
N LEU A 32 -2.78 5.29 3.88
CA LEU A 32 -3.40 5.91 2.72
C LEU A 32 -3.90 7.33 3.03
N LEU A 33 -4.58 7.52 4.16
CA LEU A 33 -5.08 8.84 4.57
C LEU A 33 -3.95 9.87 4.74
N MET A 34 -2.83 9.47 5.33
CA MET A 34 -1.64 10.33 5.47
C MET A 34 -0.97 10.62 4.11
N LEU A 35 -1.02 9.65 3.19
CA LEU A 35 -0.41 9.80 1.89
C LEU A 35 -1.23 10.73 1.00
N SER A 36 -2.56 10.59 1.01
CA SER A 36 -3.49 11.46 0.27
C SER A 36 -3.50 12.90 0.78
N SER A 37 -3.06 13.18 2.01
CA SER A 37 -2.86 14.55 2.48
C SER A 37 -1.54 15.18 2.01
N SER A 38 -0.64 14.39 1.43
CA SER A 38 0.73 14.78 1.09
C SER A 38 1.02 14.73 -0.41
N THR A 39 0.14 14.13 -1.21
CA THR A 39 0.30 13.96 -2.66
C THR A 39 -1.06 14.07 -3.34
N ASP A 40 -1.10 14.66 -4.54
CA ASP A 40 -2.30 14.65 -5.40
C ASP A 40 -2.49 13.35 -6.20
N GLU A 41 -1.57 12.39 -6.05
CA GLU A 41 -1.66 11.11 -6.75
C GLU A 41 -2.80 10.25 -6.18
N GLN A 42 -3.47 9.48 -7.05
CA GLN A 42 -4.46 8.52 -6.59
C GLN A 42 -3.80 7.22 -6.16
N TRP A 43 -4.03 6.82 -4.92
CA TRP A 43 -3.48 5.59 -4.31
C TRP A 43 -4.58 4.61 -3.95
N SER A 44 -4.30 3.33 -4.15
CA SER A 44 -5.21 2.23 -3.86
C SER A 44 -4.55 1.16 -3.00
N ILE A 45 -5.34 0.55 -2.11
CA ILE A 45 -4.92 -0.61 -1.31
C ILE A 45 -5.11 -1.88 -2.14
N ILE A 46 -4.03 -2.60 -2.38
CA ILE A 46 -4.04 -3.89 -3.06
C ILE A 46 -3.90 -5.00 -2.02
N HIS A 47 -4.77 -6.00 -2.08
CA HIS A 47 -4.67 -7.21 -1.26
C HIS A 47 -3.76 -8.21 -1.97
N LEU A 48 -2.63 -8.54 -1.34
CA LEU A 48 -1.78 -9.63 -1.76
C LEU A 48 -2.39 -10.92 -1.22
N LYS A 49 -2.93 -11.74 -2.13
CA LYS A 49 -3.22 -13.13 -1.80
C LYS A 49 -1.87 -13.79 -1.49
N ASP A 50 -1.78 -14.48 -0.36
CA ASP A 50 -0.76 -15.51 -0.22
C ASP A 50 -0.94 -16.44 -1.42
N GLU A 51 0.05 -16.53 -2.31
CA GLU A 51 0.11 -17.60 -3.29
C GLU A 51 0.26 -18.90 -2.49
N GLU A 52 -0.86 -19.48 -2.08
CA GLU A 52 -0.94 -20.89 -1.72
C GLU A 52 -0.74 -21.69 -3.02
N SER A 53 0.50 -22.10 -3.28
CA SER A 53 0.84 -23.23 -4.16
C SER A 53 1.22 -24.43 -3.32
#